data_AF-A0A529XU99-F1
#
_entry.id   AF-A0A529XU99-F1
#
_cell.length_a   1.000
_cell.length_b   1.000
_cell.length_c   1.000
_cell.angle_alpha   90.00
_cell.angle_beta   90.00
_cell.angle_gamma   90.00
#
_symmetry.space_group_name_H-M   'P 1'
#
loop_
_entity.id
_entity.type
_entity.pdbx_description
1 polymer ?
#
loop_
_entity_poly.entity_id
_entity_poly.type
_entity_poly.pdbx_seq_one_letter_code
_entity_poly.pdbx_strand_id
1 'polypeptide(L)'
;EVTIPAGKLPGGAKTIAQWQALGVVRASGKPFKNLTDKATLKVPDGRGGPAFLMIRNFSVIKAYNNADKYALAVGLLADEIAGGTGLVQDWQRPFTKLSFEERQELQKRLSEHGYYDGKFDGKIGDGSKAAIMAYQAKVGLTQD
;
A
#
# COMPACT_ATOMS: atom_id res chain seq x y z
N GLU A 1 4.58 5.15 -8.42
CA GLU A 1 3.11 5.08 -8.62
C GLU A 1 2.65 6.01 -9.75
N VAL A 2 1.59 5.64 -10.45
CA VAL A 2 0.97 6.40 -11.55
C VAL A 2 -0.54 6.41 -11.42
N THR A 3 -1.20 7.42 -11.96
CA THR A 3 -2.63 7.37 -12.27
C THR A 3 -2.81 6.95 -13.72
N ILE A 4 -3.92 6.26 -14.00
CA ILE A 4 -4.23 5.70 -15.32
C ILE A 4 -5.59 6.22 -15.82
N PRO A 5 -5.72 6.62 -17.10
CA PRO A 5 -6.97 7.14 -17.64
C PRO A 5 -7.98 6.02 -17.85
N ALA A 6 -9.27 6.36 -17.91
CA ALA A 6 -10.35 5.41 -18.15
C ALA A 6 -10.14 4.59 -19.43
N GLY A 7 -10.73 3.39 -19.45
CA GLY A 7 -10.65 2.49 -20.61
C GLY A 7 -9.46 1.52 -20.59
N LYS A 8 -9.43 0.65 -21.59
CA LYS A 8 -8.43 -0.42 -21.70
C LYS A 8 -7.09 0.14 -22.13
N LEU A 9 -6.04 -0.18 -21.36
CA LEU A 9 -4.66 0.12 -21.73
C LEU A 9 -3.98 -1.10 -22.38
N PRO A 10 -3.03 -0.88 -23.29
CA PRO A 10 -2.30 -1.96 -23.94
C PRO A 10 -1.45 -2.74 -22.93
N GLY A 11 -1.26 -4.04 -23.18
CA GLY A 11 -0.32 -4.86 -22.41
C GLY A 11 1.13 -4.66 -22.85
N GLY A 12 2.05 -5.24 -22.09
CA GLY A 12 3.49 -5.30 -22.43
C GLY A 12 4.28 -4.05 -22.05
N ALA A 13 5.55 -4.05 -22.45
CA ALA A 13 6.48 -2.96 -22.17
C ALA A 13 6.38 -1.84 -23.21
N LYS A 14 6.34 -0.59 -22.74
CA LYS A 14 6.42 0.63 -23.56
C LYS A 14 7.36 1.64 -22.92
N THR A 15 7.84 2.61 -23.68
CA THR A 15 8.62 3.70 -23.10
C THR A 15 7.73 4.55 -22.18
N ILE A 16 8.32 5.22 -21.19
CA ILE A 16 7.59 6.16 -20.35
C ILE A 16 6.91 7.25 -21.19
N ALA A 17 7.55 7.76 -22.25
CA ALA A 17 6.93 8.70 -23.18
C ALA A 17 5.66 8.16 -23.84
N GLN A 18 5.68 6.90 -24.28
CA GLN A 18 4.50 6.23 -24.85
C GLN A 18 3.39 6.05 -23.82
N TRP A 19 3.73 5.73 -22.57
CA TRP A 19 2.75 5.67 -21.48
C TRP A 19 2.12 7.04 -21.19
N GLN A 20 2.91 8.11 -21.19
CA GLN A 20 2.39 9.47 -21.03
C GLN A 20 1.47 9.87 -22.18
N ALA A 21 1.81 9.53 -23.43
CA ALA A 21 0.95 9.76 -24.58
C ALA A 21 -0.39 8.99 -24.49
N LEU A 22 -0.41 7.87 -23.75
CA LEU A 22 -1.61 7.12 -23.42
C LEU A 22 -2.34 7.66 -22.19
N GLY A 23 -1.94 8.81 -21.64
CA GLY A 23 -2.57 9.49 -20.49
C GLY A 23 -2.13 8.98 -19.12
N VAL A 24 -1.11 8.12 -19.04
CA VAL A 24 -0.55 7.69 -17.74
C VAL A 24 0.37 8.78 -17.18
N VAL A 25 0.09 9.25 -15.97
CA VAL A 25 0.86 10.31 -15.32
C VAL A 25 1.34 9.87 -13.94
N ARG A 26 2.41 10.49 -13.40
CA ARG A 26 2.84 10.18 -12.03
C ARG A 26 1.76 10.60 -11.04
N ALA A 27 1.44 9.71 -10.10
CA ALA A 27 0.47 9.98 -9.05
C ALA A 27 0.90 11.14 -8.15
N SER A 28 2.21 11.34 -7.95
CA SER A 28 2.76 12.44 -7.15
C SER A 28 2.78 13.80 -7.86
N GLY A 29 2.31 13.89 -9.12
CA GLY A 29 2.37 15.12 -9.92
C GLY A 29 3.76 15.51 -10.44
N LYS A 30 4.83 14.85 -10.00
CA LYS A 30 6.21 15.11 -10.45
C LYS A 30 6.46 14.55 -11.87
N PRO A 31 7.36 15.15 -12.68
CA PRO A 31 7.71 14.57 -13.98
C PRO A 31 8.44 13.22 -13.84
N PHE A 32 8.35 12.39 -14.88
CA PHE A 32 9.25 11.23 -14.99
C PHE A 32 10.68 11.69 -15.32
N LYS A 33 11.67 11.06 -14.69
CA LYS A 33 13.09 11.41 -14.89
C LYS A 33 13.59 11.01 -16.28
N ASN A 34 13.28 9.79 -16.71
CA ASN A 34 13.76 9.22 -17.97
C ASN A 34 12.57 8.79 -18.84
N LEU A 35 12.36 9.46 -19.97
CA LEU A 35 11.22 9.19 -20.85
C LEU A 35 11.44 7.99 -21.79
N THR A 36 12.70 7.60 -22.00
CA THR A 36 13.12 6.50 -22.87
C THR A 36 13.09 5.14 -22.17
N ASP A 37 13.03 5.13 -20.84
CA ASP A 37 12.96 3.89 -20.06
C ASP A 37 11.74 3.07 -20.45
N LYS A 38 11.93 1.76 -20.63
CA LYS A 38 10.83 0.84 -20.84
C LYS A 38 10.23 0.44 -19.50
N ALA A 39 8.90 0.52 -19.40
CA ALA A 39 8.15 0.08 -18.25
C ALA A 39 6.95 -0.78 -18.65
N THR A 40 6.57 -1.68 -17.75
CA THR A 40 5.32 -2.43 -17.83
C THR A 40 4.35 -1.90 -16.79
N LEU A 41 3.11 -1.63 -17.20
CA LEU A 41 2.05 -1.26 -16.26
C LEU A 41 1.65 -2.45 -15.41
N LYS A 42 1.63 -2.27 -14.09
CA LYS A 42 1.15 -3.23 -13.09
C LYS A 42 0.03 -2.59 -12.28
N VAL A 43 -1.07 -3.33 -12.14
CA VAL A 43 -2.29 -2.95 -11.42
C VAL A 43 -2.61 -4.06 -10.40
N PRO A 44 -1.81 -4.20 -9.34
CA PRO A 44 -1.87 -5.34 -8.42
C PRO A 44 -3.22 -5.52 -7.71
N ASP A 45 -3.98 -4.44 -7.59
CA ASP A 45 -5.30 -4.39 -6.93
C ASP A 45 -6.38 -3.86 -7.89
N GLY A 46 -6.21 -4.19 -9.18
CA GLY A 46 -7.06 -3.66 -10.23
C GLY A 46 -6.91 -2.14 -10.40
N ARG A 47 -7.92 -1.52 -11.02
CA ARG A 47 -7.89 -0.10 -11.39
C ARG A 47 -8.25 0.85 -10.25
N GLY A 48 -8.85 0.33 -9.19
CA GLY A 48 -9.29 1.12 -8.05
C GLY A 48 -8.23 1.27 -6.95
N GLY A 49 -7.19 0.42 -6.98
CA GLY A 49 -6.01 0.55 -6.14
C GLY A 49 -4.83 1.25 -6.85
N PRO A 50 -3.65 1.24 -6.23
CA PRO A 50 -2.46 1.88 -6.80
C PRO A 50 -1.98 1.19 -8.07
N ALA A 51 -1.55 1.99 -9.05
CA ALA A 51 -0.96 1.51 -10.30
C ALA A 51 0.52 1.92 -10.41
N PHE A 52 1.31 1.11 -11.09
CA PHE A 52 2.76 1.29 -11.16
C PHE A 52 3.30 1.04 -12.57
N LEU A 53 4.19 1.91 -13.02
CA LEU A 53 5.06 1.63 -14.16
C LEU A 53 6.35 0.98 -13.65
N MET A 54 6.48 -0.32 -13.87
CA MET A 54 7.63 -1.11 -13.44
C MET A 54 8.73 -1.11 -14.51
N ILE A 55 9.86 -0.49 -14.19
CA ILE A 55 11.05 -0.43 -15.04
C ILE A 55 11.95 -1.65 -14.86
N ARG A 56 13.06 -1.71 -15.59
CA ARG A 56 14.02 -2.83 -15.61
C ARG A 56 14.43 -3.32 -14.20
N ASN A 57 14.64 -2.42 -13.25
CA ASN A 57 15.06 -2.80 -11.89
C ASN A 57 14.03 -3.69 -11.17
N PHE A 58 12.75 -3.59 -11.52
CA PHE A 58 11.73 -4.51 -10.99
C PHE A 58 12.02 -5.96 -11.39
N SER A 59 12.40 -6.20 -12.65
CA SER A 59 12.80 -7.53 -13.12
C SER A 59 14.11 -8.01 -12.48
N VAL A 60 15.02 -7.10 -12.14
CA VAL A 60 16.25 -7.42 -11.42
C VAL A 60 15.94 -7.90 -10.00
N ILE A 61 15.05 -7.22 -9.27
CA ILE A 61 14.60 -7.68 -7.95
C ILE A 61 13.93 -9.06 -8.04
N LYS A 62 13.14 -9.27 -9.10
CA LYS A 62 12.50 -10.57 -9.35
C LYS A 62 13.47 -11.71 -9.64
N ALA A 63 14.70 -11.43 -10.05
CA ALA A 63 15.72 -12.47 -10.22
C ALA A 63 16.14 -13.07 -8.87
N TYR A 64 15.96 -12.34 -7.76
CA TYR A 64 16.15 -12.86 -6.40
C TYR A 64 14.98 -13.73 -5.96
N ASN A 65 13.75 -13.27 -6.20
CA ASN A 65 12.53 -14.02 -5.97
C ASN A 65 11.48 -13.63 -7.03
N ASN A 66 11.08 -14.59 -7.87
CA ASN A 66 10.23 -14.36 -9.04
C ASN A 66 8.74 -14.18 -8.68
N ALA A 67 8.45 -13.23 -7.80
CA ALA A 67 7.09 -12.86 -7.39
C ALA A 67 6.89 -11.34 -7.48
N ASP A 68 5.82 -10.91 -8.18
CA ASP A 68 5.51 -9.49 -8.35
C ASP A 68 5.24 -8.80 -7.00
N LYS A 69 4.52 -9.47 -6.09
CA LYS A 69 4.25 -8.96 -4.73
C LYS A 69 5.53 -8.73 -3.94
N TYR A 70 6.47 -9.67 -4.03
CA TYR A 70 7.77 -9.55 -3.38
C TYR A 70 8.55 -8.35 -3.93
N ALA A 71 8.71 -8.26 -5.25
CA ALA A 71 9.47 -7.19 -5.86
C ALA A 71 8.83 -5.81 -5.63
N LEU A 72 7.50 -5.74 -5.59
CA LEU A 72 6.78 -4.53 -5.23
C LEU A 72 7.03 -4.14 -3.77
N ALA A 73 6.94 -5.09 -2.83
CA ALA A 73 7.21 -4.83 -1.42
C ALA A 73 8.64 -4.33 -1.19
N VAL A 74 9.64 -4.93 -1.85
CA VAL A 74 11.04 -4.47 -1.79
C VAL A 74 11.19 -3.04 -2.32
N GLY A 75 10.56 -2.73 -3.45
CA GLY A 75 10.59 -1.38 -4.02
C GLY A 75 9.94 -0.33 -3.12
N LEU A 76 8.76 -0.64 -2.57
CA LEU A 76 8.05 0.24 -1.64
C LEU A 76 8.86 0.46 -0.35
N LEU A 77 9.44 -0.61 0.22
CA LEU A 77 10.29 -0.50 1.40
C LEU A 77 11.53 0.36 1.14
N ALA A 78 12.17 0.20 -0.02
CA ALA A 78 13.32 1.03 -0.39
C ALA A 78 12.95 2.51 -0.52
N ASP A 79 11.79 2.82 -1.10
CA ASP A 79 11.26 4.18 -1.19
C ASP A 79 10.99 4.78 0.20
N GLU A 80 10.39 4.01 1.12
CA GLU A 80 10.15 4.42 2.52
C GLU A 80 11.45 4.70 3.28
N ILE A 81 12.45 3.80 3.17
CA ILE A 81 13.77 3.99 3.78
C ILE A 81 14.45 5.26 3.24
N ALA A 82 14.24 5.59 1.96
CA ALA A 82 14.76 6.81 1.33
C ALA A 82 13.98 8.08 1.71
N GLY A 83 12.99 8.00 2.62
CA GLY A 83 12.17 9.14 3.04
C GLY A 83 11.03 9.47 2.07
N GLY A 84 10.58 8.49 1.29
CA GLY A 84 9.38 8.60 0.46
C GLY A 84 8.13 8.90 1.29
N THR A 85 7.10 9.46 0.65
CA THR A 85 5.84 9.85 1.29
C THR A 85 4.78 8.75 1.27
N GLY A 86 5.17 7.51 0.95
CA GLY A 86 4.25 6.40 0.71
C GLY A 86 3.43 6.49 -0.58
N LEU A 87 2.36 5.68 -0.63
CA LEU A 87 1.43 5.62 -1.75
C LEU A 87 0.49 6.83 -1.75
N VAL A 88 0.21 7.37 -2.93
CA VAL A 88 -0.79 8.42 -3.16
C VAL A 88 -2.19 7.83 -3.13
N GLN A 89 -2.41 6.71 -3.81
CA GLN A 89 -3.63 5.91 -3.78
C GLN A 89 -3.42 4.69 -2.87
N ASP A 90 -4.25 4.56 -1.84
CA ASP A 90 -4.22 3.36 -1.00
C ASP A 90 -4.86 2.17 -1.73
N TRP A 91 -4.58 0.97 -1.23
CA TRP A 91 -5.18 -0.28 -1.64
C TRP A 91 -6.69 -0.29 -1.36
N GLN A 92 -7.47 -0.94 -2.22
CA GLN A 92 -8.87 -1.27 -1.96
C GLN A 92 -8.94 -2.33 -0.87
N ARG A 93 -8.99 -1.87 0.37
CA ARG A 93 -9.27 -2.71 1.53
C ARG A 93 -10.78 -2.69 1.75
N PRO A 94 -11.46 -3.84 1.93
CA PRO A 94 -12.88 -3.87 2.23
C PRO A 94 -13.21 -3.36 3.64
N PHE A 95 -12.29 -2.61 4.26
CA PHE A 95 -12.39 -2.04 5.58
C PHE A 95 -11.72 -0.66 5.57
N THR A 96 -12.30 0.28 6.30
CA THR A 96 -11.65 1.56 6.60
C THR A 96 -10.59 1.32 7.65
N LYS A 97 -9.34 1.65 7.36
CA LYS A 97 -8.27 1.57 8.35
C LYS A 97 -8.47 2.67 9.38
N LEU A 98 -8.30 2.33 10.66
CA LEU A 98 -8.24 3.31 11.73
C LEU A 98 -7.04 4.25 11.54
N SER A 99 -7.26 5.56 11.70
CA SER A 99 -6.22 6.59 11.76
C SER A 99 -5.26 6.33 12.94
N PHE A 100 -4.22 7.15 13.06
CA PHE A 100 -3.36 7.09 14.24
C PHE A 100 -4.14 7.42 15.52
N GLU A 101 -4.92 8.49 15.48
CA GLU A 101 -5.77 9.00 16.55
C GLU A 101 -6.88 8.00 16.90
N GLU A 102 -7.51 7.39 15.90
CA GLU A 102 -8.55 6.37 16.11
C GLU A 102 -7.99 5.09 16.75
N ARG A 103 -6.73 4.73 16.47
CA ARG A 103 -6.07 3.61 17.16
C ARG A 103 -5.74 3.93 18.62
N GLN A 104 -5.38 5.17 18.93
CA GLN A 104 -5.19 5.60 20.32
C GLN A 104 -6.53 5.56 21.08
N GLU A 105 -7.60 6.04 20.44
CA GLU A 105 -8.95 5.98 21.00
C GLU A 105 -9.42 4.54 21.22
N LEU A 106 -9.14 3.62 20.28
CA LEU A 106 -9.39 2.19 20.46
C LEU A 106 -8.68 1.63 21.70
N GLN A 107 -7.38 1.91 21.86
CA GLN A 107 -6.61 1.46 23.03
C GLN A 107 -7.18 2.02 24.33
N LYS A 108 -7.58 3.30 24.33
CA LYS A 108 -8.23 3.95 25.48
C LYS A 108 -9.54 3.27 25.84
N ARG A 109 -10.43 3.03 24.87
CA ARG A 109 -11.73 2.35 25.11
C ARG A 109 -11.55 0.92 25.60
N LEU A 110 -10.61 0.18 25.03
CA LEU A 110 -10.28 -1.17 25.51
C LEU A 110 -9.80 -1.13 26.97
N SER A 111 -9.06 -0.09 27.35
CA SER A 111 -8.61 0.10 28.73
C SER A 111 -9.75 0.46 29.69
N GLU A 112 -10.64 1.37 29.29
CA GLU A 112 -11.85 1.73 30.05
C GLU A 112 -12.77 0.52 30.29
N HIS A 113 -12.75 -0.47 29.39
CA HIS A 113 -13.47 -1.73 29.53
C HIS A 113 -12.66 -2.87 30.17
N GLY A 114 -11.45 -2.60 30.67
CA GLY A 114 -10.63 -3.55 31.41
C GLY A 114 -9.88 -4.59 30.55
N TYR A 115 -9.82 -4.39 29.23
CA TYR A 115 -9.12 -5.29 28.31
C TYR A 115 -7.67 -4.91 28.04
N TYR A 116 -7.27 -3.67 28.33
CA TYR A 116 -5.96 -3.14 27.96
C TYR A 116 -5.35 -2.27 29.07
N ASP A 117 -4.08 -2.47 29.39
CA ASP A 117 -3.33 -1.76 30.45
C ASP A 117 -2.06 -1.06 29.92
N GLY A 118 -1.83 -1.11 28.60
CA GLY A 118 -0.68 -0.52 27.94
C GLY A 118 -0.83 0.97 27.60
N LYS A 119 0.18 1.53 26.92
CA LYS A 119 0.18 2.93 26.49
C LYS A 119 -0.77 3.15 25.30
N PHE A 120 -1.43 4.31 25.28
CA PHE A 120 -2.29 4.73 24.16
C PHE A 120 -1.46 5.43 23.09
N ASP A 121 -0.54 4.70 22.45
CA ASP A 121 0.42 5.23 21.47
C ASP A 121 0.03 4.98 20.01
N GLY A 122 -1.16 4.41 19.77
CA GLY A 122 -1.71 4.10 18.47
C GLY A 122 -1.05 2.90 17.80
N LYS A 123 -0.01 2.31 18.40
CA LYS A 123 0.70 1.15 17.85
C LYS A 123 -0.01 -0.12 18.29
N ILE A 124 -0.64 -0.81 17.33
CA ILE A 124 -1.34 -2.08 17.59
C ILE A 124 -0.31 -3.22 17.65
N GLY A 125 0.34 -3.33 18.81
CA GLY A 125 1.23 -4.44 19.17
C GLY A 125 0.48 -5.61 19.80
N ASP A 126 1.21 -6.58 20.32
CA ASP A 126 0.64 -7.84 20.82
C ASP A 126 -0.37 -7.64 21.96
N GLY A 127 -0.11 -6.68 22.87
CA GLY A 127 -1.06 -6.33 23.93
C GLY A 127 -2.38 -5.76 23.40
N SER A 128 -2.34 -4.88 22.40
CA SER A 128 -3.57 -4.33 21.79
C SER A 128 -4.34 -5.41 21.03
N LYS A 129 -3.64 -6.32 20.31
CA LYS A 129 -4.28 -7.45 19.63
C LYS A 129 -4.97 -8.39 20.63
N ALA A 130 -4.31 -8.73 21.72
CA ALA A 130 -4.90 -9.55 22.78
C ALA A 130 -6.16 -8.91 23.37
N ALA A 131 -6.13 -7.60 23.63
CA ALA A 131 -7.28 -6.84 24.09
C ALA A 131 -8.45 -6.83 23.09
N ILE A 132 -8.16 -6.64 21.80
CA ILE A 132 -9.15 -6.69 20.72
C ILE A 132 -9.80 -8.08 20.65
N MET A 133 -8.99 -9.16 20.64
CA MET A 133 -9.48 -10.53 20.61
C MET A 133 -10.32 -10.89 21.83
N ALA A 134 -9.92 -10.44 23.02
CA ALA A 134 -10.69 -10.63 24.25
C ALA A 134 -12.04 -9.90 24.20
N TYR A 135 -12.08 -8.69 23.64
CA TYR A 135 -13.33 -7.96 23.42
C TYR A 135 -14.21 -8.66 22.37
N GLN A 136 -13.65 -9.04 21.21
CA GLN A 136 -14.36 -9.80 20.16
C GLN A 136 -15.00 -11.07 20.74
N ALA A 137 -14.24 -11.85 21.52
CA ALA A 137 -14.74 -13.04 22.20
C ALA A 137 -15.91 -12.72 23.15
N LYS A 138 -15.82 -11.61 23.91
CA LYS A 138 -16.90 -11.18 24.82
C LYS A 138 -18.20 -10.87 24.09
N VAL A 139 -18.12 -10.24 22.92
CA VAL A 139 -19.29 -9.82 22.13
C VAL A 139 -19.74 -10.85 21.09
N GLY A 140 -19.11 -12.03 21.05
CA GLY A 140 -19.48 -13.13 20.13
C GLY A 140 -19.04 -12.90 18.69
N LEU A 141 -18.02 -12.07 18.47
CA LEU A 141 -17.37 -11.89 17.16
C LEU A 141 -16.24 -12.92 16.97
N THR A 142 -15.86 -13.13 15.70
CA THR A 142 -14.63 -13.84 15.35
C THR A 142 -13.42 -13.13 15.97
N GLN A 143 -12.47 -13.91 16.50
CA GLN A 143 -11.22 -13.40 17.05
C GLN A 143 -10.20 -13.25 15.92
N ASP A 144 -9.99 -12.03 15.44
CA ASP A 144 -9.11 -11.68 14.32
C ASP A 144 -8.34 -10.36 14.50
#